data_AF-A0A212R4R6-F1
#
_entry.id   AF-A0A212R4R6-F1
#
_cell.length_a   1.000
_cell.length_b   1.000
_cell.length_c   1.000
_cell.angle_alpha   90.00
_cell.angle_beta   90.00
_cell.angle_gamma   90.00
#
_symmetry.space_group_name_H-M   'P 1'
#
loop_
_entity.id
_entity.type
_entity.pdbx_description
1 polymer ?
#
loop_
_entity_poly.entity_id
_entity_poly.type
_entity_poly.pdbx_seq_one_letter_code
_entity_poly.pdbx_strand_id
1 'polypeptide(L)'
;MRCGTVQEYFLFDPFGEYLNPPLRGFRLSAEGYRPIPPQTAEPLTLRSELLGLDLRAEGEWLRLVEPGSGRKLPTPDEVWAAWKGAG
;
A
#
# COMPACT_ATOMS: atom_id res chain seq x y z
N MET A 1 28.71 2.79 -0.01
CA MET A 1 27.64 1.98 -0.62
C MET A 1 26.85 1.33 0.50
N ARG A 2 25.60 1.74 0.75
CA ARG A 2 24.71 0.98 1.64
C ARG A 2 24.07 -0.09 0.75
N CYS A 3 24.53 -1.33 0.85
CA CYS A 3 23.81 -2.46 0.28
C CYS A 3 22.41 -2.45 0.91
N GLY A 4 21.40 -2.15 0.09
CA GLY A 4 20.10 -1.63 0.48
C GLY A 4 19.24 -2.65 1.20
N THR A 5 18.89 -2.35 2.45
CA THR A 5 17.83 -3.06 3.15
C THR A 5 16.47 -2.47 2.75
N VAL A 6 15.45 -3.32 2.64
CA VAL A 6 14.08 -2.86 2.38
C VAL A 6 13.59 -2.12 3.63
N GLN A 7 13.30 -0.82 3.52
CA GLN A 7 12.92 0.00 4.67
C GLN A 7 11.48 -0.25 5.12
N GLU A 8 10.58 -0.49 4.17
CA GLU A 8 9.18 -0.84 4.43
C GLU A 8 8.78 -2.04 3.56
N TYR A 9 8.11 -3.01 4.17
CA TYR A 9 7.71 -4.26 3.54
C TYR A 9 6.24 -4.52 3.80
N PHE A 10 5.46 -4.74 2.73
CA PHE A 10 4.01 -4.93 2.81
C PHE A 10 3.62 -6.28 2.22
N LEU A 11 2.74 -6.98 2.92
CA LEU A 11 2.12 -8.23 2.50
C LEU A 11 0.63 -7.96 2.29
N PHE A 12 0.13 -8.28 1.10
CA PHE A 12 -1.27 -8.17 0.75
C PHE A 12 -1.77 -9.51 0.22
N ASP A 13 -2.89 -9.97 0.76
CA ASP A 13 -3.62 -11.15 0.34
C ASP A 13 -4.96 -10.70 -0.25
N PRO A 14 -5.10 -10.68 -1.58
CA PRO A 14 -6.33 -10.23 -2.25
C PRO A 14 -7.58 -11.01 -1.87
N PHE A 15 -7.42 -12.28 -1.49
CA PHE A 15 -8.54 -13.19 -1.21
C PHE A 15 -8.75 -13.43 0.29
N GLY A 16 -7.77 -13.06 1.12
CA GLY A 16 -7.83 -13.23 2.58
C GLY A 16 -7.77 -14.68 3.04
N GLU A 17 -7.29 -15.60 2.20
CA GLU A 17 -7.22 -17.04 2.50
C GLU A 17 -6.06 -17.40 3.44
N TYR A 18 -5.04 -16.55 3.51
CA TYR A 18 -3.78 -16.82 4.23
C TYR A 18 -3.42 -15.73 5.25
N LEU A 19 -3.85 -14.49 5.05
CA LEU A 19 -3.57 -13.38 5.96
C LEU A 19 -4.84 -12.84 6.63
N ASN A 20 -4.84 -12.83 7.96
CA ASN A 20 -5.82 -12.09 8.76
C ASN A 20 -5.10 -11.11 9.71
N PRO A 21 -5.15 -9.78 9.51
CA PRO A 21 -5.87 -9.11 8.42
C PRO A 21 -5.19 -9.29 7.04
N PRO A 22 -5.89 -9.06 5.91
CA PRO A 22 -5.39 -9.32 4.55
C PRO A 22 -4.28 -8.36 4.10
N LEU A 23 -4.07 -7.25 4.82
CA LEU A 23 -2.96 -6.34 4.60
C LEU A 23 -2.14 -6.18 5.89
N ARG A 24 -0.84 -6.40 5.79
CA ARG A 24 0.13 -6.18 6.87
C ARG A 24 1.33 -5.41 6.35
N GLY A 25 1.87 -4.52 7.17
CA GLY A 25 3.04 -3.72 6.83
C GLY A 25 4.08 -3.83 7.93
N PHE A 26 5.34 -3.71 7.54
CA PHE A 26 6.47 -3.74 8.45
C PHE A 26 7.47 -2.65 8.08
N ARG A 27 8.08 -2.03 9.09
CA ARG A 27 9.15 -1.05 8.92
C ARG A 27 10.41 -1.56 9.59
N LEU A 28 11.54 -1.42 8.91
CA LEU A 28 12.85 -1.79 9.44
C LEU A 28 13.28 -0.79 10.52
N SER A 29 13.53 -1.28 11.73
CA SER A 29 14.18 -0.56 12.84
C SER A 29 15.54 -1.19 13.17
N ALA A 30 16.22 -0.65 14.19
CA ALA A 30 17.48 -1.23 14.68
C ALA A 30 17.31 -2.68 15.20
N GLU A 31 16.11 -3.03 15.68
CA GLU A 31 15.75 -4.34 16.19
C GLU A 31 15.11 -5.25 15.12
N GLY A 32 15.12 -4.84 13.84
CA GLY A 32 14.51 -5.57 12.73
C GLY A 32 13.14 -5.04 12.31
N TYR A 33 12.34 -5.87 11.65
CA TYR A 33 11.03 -5.46 11.13
C TYR A 33 9.99 -5.33 12.24
N ARG A 34 9.40 -4.15 12.38
CA ARG A 34 8.31 -3.85 13.31
C ARG A 34 7.00 -3.65 12.55
N PRO A 35 5.86 -4.17 13.05
CA PRO A 35 4.56 -3.95 12.40
C PRO A 35 4.21 -2.47 12.26
N ILE A 36 3.62 -2.11 11.12
CA ILE A 36 3.00 -0.80 10.90
C ILE A 36 1.54 -0.92 11.36
N PRO A 37 1.09 -0.12 12.34
CA PRO A 37 -0.29 -0.16 12.80
C PRO A 37 -1.25 0.38 11.74
N PRO A 38 -2.48 -0.13 11.67
CA PRO A 38 -3.49 0.41 10.76
C PRO A 38 -3.96 1.79 11.19
N GLN A 39 -4.16 2.67 10.21
CA GLN A 39 -4.82 3.95 10.41
C GLN A 39 -6.34 3.79 10.48
N THR A 40 -6.90 2.89 9.66
CA THR A 40 -8.31 2.51 9.67
C THR A 40 -8.42 1.00 9.47
N ALA A 41 -9.48 0.41 10.03
CA ALA A 41 -9.74 -1.03 9.88
C ALA A 41 -10.56 -1.36 8.61
N GLU A 42 -11.43 -0.45 8.16
CA GLU A 42 -12.34 -0.65 7.03
C GLU A 42 -12.50 0.65 6.20
N PRO A 43 -11.97 0.73 4.96
CA PRO A 43 -11.02 -0.23 4.39
C PRO A 43 -9.73 -0.23 5.21
N LEU A 44 -9.11 -1.41 5.33
CA LEU A 44 -7.86 -1.56 6.06
C LEU A 44 -6.77 -0.73 5.39
N THR A 45 -6.25 0.25 6.14
CA THR A 45 -5.31 1.25 5.61
C THR A 45 -4.04 1.31 6.44
N LEU A 46 -2.88 1.18 5.78
CA LEU A 46 -1.56 1.38 6.38
C LEU A 46 -0.88 2.61 5.76
N ARG A 47 -0.15 3.40 6.57
CA ARG A 47 0.65 4.52 6.06
C ARG A 47 2.07 4.04 5.70
N SER A 48 2.47 4.22 4.44
CA SER A 48 3.89 4.22 4.07
C SER A 48 4.46 5.62 4.30
N GLU A 49 5.44 5.71 5.19
CA GLU A 49 6.16 6.96 5.42
C GLU A 49 7.18 7.22 4.31
N LEU A 50 7.76 6.15 3.75
CA LEU A 50 8.75 6.26 2.68
C LEU A 50 8.13 6.79 1.38
N LEU A 51 6.93 6.31 1.03
CA LEU A 51 6.23 6.73 -0.19
C LEU A 51 5.38 8.00 0.04
N GLY A 52 5.05 8.33 1.29
CA GLY A 52 4.09 9.39 1.59
C GLY A 52 2.66 9.04 1.15
N LEU A 53 2.32 7.74 1.10
CA LEU A 53 1.04 7.24 0.59
C LEU A 53 0.34 6.33 1.61
N ASP A 54 -0.98 6.26 1.53
CA ASP A 54 -1.80 5.25 2.17
C ASP A 54 -1.88 4.00 1.27
N LEU A 55 -1.57 2.83 1.81
CA LEU A 55 -1.85 1.54 1.20
C LEU A 55 -3.18 1.04 1.74
N ARG A 56 -4.18 0.87 0.86
CA ARG A 56 -5.53 0.46 1.23
C ARG A 56 -5.87 -0.88 0.59
N ALA A 57 -6.33 -1.82 1.41
CA ALA A 57 -6.96 -3.05 0.92
C ALA A 57 -8.43 -2.74 0.60
N GLU A 58 -8.78 -2.79 -0.69
CA GLU A 58 -10.14 -2.54 -1.19
C GLU A 58 -10.57 -3.70 -2.08
N GLY A 59 -11.30 -4.66 -1.50
CA GLY A 59 -11.58 -5.94 -2.16
C GLY A 59 -10.28 -6.65 -2.53
N GLU A 60 -10.17 -7.09 -3.78
CA GLU A 60 -8.99 -7.77 -4.32
C GLU A 60 -7.84 -6.82 -4.70
N TRP A 61 -7.99 -5.51 -4.45
CA TRP A 61 -7.03 -4.50 -4.89
C TRP A 61 -6.25 -3.90 -3.72
N LEU A 62 -4.94 -3.79 -3.91
CA LEU A 62 -4.10 -2.90 -3.13
C LEU A 62 -4.06 -1.54 -3.83
N ARG A 63 -4.72 -0.54 -3.24
CA ARG A 63 -4.75 0.83 -3.78
C ARG A 63 -3.73 1.72 -3.06
N LEU A 64 -2.97 2.48 -3.86
CA LEU A 64 -2.12 3.56 -3.37
C LEU A 64 -2.91 4.85 -3.41
N VAL A 65 -3.04 5.50 -2.25
CA VAL A 65 -3.92 6.65 -2.06
C VAL A 65 -3.15 7.80 -1.45
N GLU A 66 -3.35 9.00 -1.98
CA GLU A 66 -2.81 10.21 -1.37
C GLU A 66 -3.48 10.46 -0.01
N PRO A 67 -2.69 10.66 1.05
CA PRO A 67 -3.19 11.08 2.35
C PRO A 67 -3.98 12.39 2.26
N GLY A 68 -5.07 12.49 3.00
CA GLY A 68 -5.88 13.70 3.10
C GLY A 68 -6.87 13.89 1.93
N SER A 69 -6.40 13.92 0.68
CA SER A 69 -7.28 14.07 -0.49
C SER A 69 -8.08 12.80 -0.79
N GLY A 70 -7.55 11.62 -0.43
CA GLY A 70 -8.16 10.33 -0.75
C GLY A 70 -8.07 9.95 -2.23
N ARG A 71 -7.31 10.70 -3.03
CA ARG A 71 -7.16 10.42 -4.46
C ARG A 71 -6.33 9.16 -4.66
N LYS A 72 -6.87 8.21 -5.42
CA LYS A 72 -6.15 7.01 -5.83
C LYS A 72 -5.12 7.36 -6.90
N LEU A 73 -3.90 6.84 -6.76
CA LEU A 73 -2.97 6.83 -7.88
C LEU A 73 -3.50 5.85 -8.93
N PRO A 74 -3.58 6.27 -10.20
CA PRO A 74 -4.08 5.41 -11.25
C PRO A 74 -3.12 4.25 -11.49
N THR A 75 -3.68 3.08 -11.80
CA THR A 75 -2.89 1.95 -12.31
C THR A 75 -2.35 2.27 -13.71
N PRO A 76 -1.30 1.57 -14.19
CA PRO A 76 -0.82 1.76 -15.55
C PRO A 76 -1.91 1.61 -16.63
N ASP A 77 -2.86 0.67 -16.43
CA ASP A 77 -3.99 0.47 -17.34
C ASP A 77 -5.00 1.63 -17.28
N GLU A 78 -5.29 2.16 -16.08
CA GLU A 78 -6.16 3.33 -15.90
C GLU A 78 -5.54 4.57 -16.54
N VAL A 79 -4.22 4.75 -16.39
CA VAL A 79 -3.45 5.77 -17.10
C VAL A 79 -3.62 5.56 -18.61
N TRP A 80 -3.25 4.38 -19.13
CA TRP A 80 -3.31 4.08 -20.57
C TRP A 80 -4.70 4.28 -21.18
N ALA A 81 -5.75 3.87 -20.48
CA ALA A 81 -7.14 4.09 -20.89
C ALA A 81 -7.46 5.58 -20.99
N ALA A 82 -7.02 6.40 -20.03
CA ALA A 82 -7.18 7.85 -20.07
C ALA A 82 -6.44 8.48 -21.26
N TRP A 83 -5.25 8.01 -21.61
CA TRP A 83 -4.51 8.47 -22.80
C TRP A 83 -5.23 8.13 -24.10
N LYS A 84 -5.79 6.91 -24.23
CA LYS A 84 -6.53 6.51 -25.44
C LYS A 84 -7.88 7.19 -25.60
N GLY A 85 -8.53 7.59 -24.51
CA GLY A 85 -9.83 8.28 -24.55
C GLY A 85 -9.74 9.78 -24.80
N ALA A 86 -8.55 10.36 -24.83
CA ALA A 86 -8.31 11.80 -25.01
C ALA A 86 -8.00 12.19 -26.48
N GLY A 87 -8.15 11.25 -27.43
CA GLY A 87 -7.89 11.44 -28.86
C GLY A 87 -9.15 11.65 -29.69
#